data_AF-A0A534J6L7-F1
#
_entry.id   AF-A0A534J6L7-F1
#
_cell.length_a   1.000
_cell.length_b   1.000
_cell.length_c   1.000
_cell.angle_alpha   90.00
_cell.angle_beta   90.00
_cell.angle_gamma   90.00
#
_symmetry.space_group_name_H-M   'P 1'
#
loop_
_entity.id
_entity.type
_entity.pdbx_description
1 polymer ?
#
loop_
_entity_poly.entity_id
_entity_poly.type
_entity_poly.pdbx_seq_one_letter_code
_entity_poly.pdbx_strand_id
1 'polypeptide(L)'
;LRSLRATTFLVSEIPGGDDGRLCMFDEDFLSDGVLLLRTIEKGDSDVQLRIRCVKMRRTKHEREYYALTRNDGEFRITRAISE
;
A
#
# COMPACT_ATOMS: atom_id res chain seq x y z
N LEU A 1 -17.16 11.85 -3.34
CA LEU A 1 -16.70 11.21 -2.08
C LEU A 1 -16.62 12.20 -0.92
N ARG A 2 -15.88 13.31 -1.03
CA ARG A 2 -15.73 14.30 0.05
C ARG A 2 -17.07 14.78 0.66
N SER A 3 -18.08 15.04 -0.17
CA SER A 3 -19.42 15.48 0.27
C SER A 3 -20.18 14.44 1.11
N LEU A 4 -19.84 13.15 1.01
CA LEU A 4 -20.47 12.08 1.78
C LEU A 4 -20.06 12.09 3.26
N ARG A 5 -19.01 12.86 3.62
CA ARG A 5 -18.46 12.95 4.97
C ARG A 5 -18.13 11.58 5.59
N ALA A 6 -17.72 10.62 4.76
CA ALA A 6 -17.32 9.27 5.16
C ALA A 6 -15.84 9.02 4.87
N THR A 7 -15.17 8.30 5.77
CA THR A 7 -13.82 7.75 5.50
C THR A 7 -13.95 6.69 4.41
N THR A 8 -13.30 6.90 3.28
CA THR A 8 -13.42 6.03 2.11
C THR A 8 -12.06 5.46 1.74
N PHE A 9 -12.00 4.16 1.47
CA PHE A 9 -10.88 3.53 0.79
C PHE A 9 -11.26 3.30 -0.67
N LEU A 10 -10.32 3.65 -1.56
CA LEU A 10 -10.40 3.32 -2.98
C LEU A 10 -9.35 2.27 -3.27
N VAL A 11 -9.74 1.20 -3.96
CA VAL A 11 -8.83 0.16 -4.43
C VAL A 11 -8.53 0.46 -5.88
N SER A 12 -7.24 0.64 -6.17
CA SER A 12 -6.73 0.81 -7.54
C SER A 12 -5.68 -0.26 -7.79
N GLU A 13 -5.65 -0.77 -9.01
CA GLU A 13 -4.60 -1.65 -9.48
C GLU A 13 -3.41 -0.82 -9.97
N ILE A 14 -2.21 -1.38 -9.83
CA ILE A 14 -1.01 -0.82 -10.43
C ILE A 14 -0.98 -1.31 -11.88
N PRO A 15 -0.84 -0.42 -12.88
CA PRO A 15 -0.75 -0.83 -14.27
C PRO A 15 0.37 -1.86 -14.45
N GLY A 16 0.12 -2.93 -15.22
CA GLY A 16 1.16 -3.91 -15.53
C GLY A 16 2.29 -3.28 -16.36
N GLY A 17 3.52 -3.38 -15.88
CA GLY A 17 4.71 -2.81 -16.52
C GLY A 17 5.63 -2.12 -15.51
N ASP A 18 6.93 -2.07 -15.80
CA ASP A 18 7.94 -1.46 -14.92
C ASP A 18 8.14 0.04 -15.23
N ASP A 19 7.04 0.77 -15.47
CA ASP A 19 7.09 2.22 -15.73
C ASP A 19 7.12 3.05 -14.43
N GLY A 20 7.13 2.38 -13.28
CA GLY A 20 7.21 3.00 -11.95
C GLY A 20 5.95 3.77 -11.55
N ARG A 21 4.87 3.70 -12.33
CA ARG A 21 3.62 4.40 -12.00
C ARG A 21 2.88 3.67 -10.88
N LEU A 22 2.31 4.44 -9.95
CA LEU A 22 1.51 3.91 -8.85
C LEU A 22 0.02 3.77 -9.21
N CYS A 23 -0.43 4.44 -10.26
CA CYS A 23 -1.81 4.44 -10.71
C CYS A 23 -1.90 4.82 -12.20
N MET A 24 -3.07 4.59 -12.82
CA MET A 24 -3.27 4.80 -14.26
C MET A 24 -3.74 6.22 -14.60
N PHE A 25 -4.51 6.87 -13.72
CA PHE A 25 -5.19 8.13 -14.01
C PHE A 25 -4.91 9.20 -12.92
N ASP A 26 -3.70 9.19 -12.36
CA ASP A 26 -3.24 10.15 -11.34
C ASP A 26 -4.14 10.20 -10.09
N GLU A 27 -4.79 9.08 -9.74
CA GLU A 27 -5.63 8.97 -8.54
C GLU A 27 -4.81 9.22 -7.27
N ASP A 28 -3.52 8.89 -7.31
CA ASP A 28 -2.57 9.16 -6.25
C ASP A 28 -2.42 10.65 -5.97
N PHE A 29 -2.48 11.52 -6.98
CA PHE A 29 -2.39 12.98 -6.83
C PHE A 29 -3.62 13.55 -6.13
N LEU A 30 -4.81 13.12 -6.53
CA LEU A 30 -6.08 13.62 -5.98
C LEU A 30 -6.31 13.14 -4.54
N SER A 31 -5.91 11.91 -4.23
CA SER A 31 -6.12 11.29 -2.92
C SER A 31 -5.41 12.02 -1.78
N ASP A 32 -6.03 12.07 -0.60
CA ASP A 32 -5.40 12.64 0.60
C ASP A 32 -4.39 11.68 1.23
N GLY A 33 -4.61 10.37 1.07
CA GLY A 33 -3.71 9.31 1.51
C GLY A 33 -3.52 8.24 0.43
N VAL A 34 -2.35 7.59 0.42
CA VAL A 34 -2.01 6.51 -0.50
C VAL A 34 -1.31 5.39 0.27
N LEU A 35 -1.93 4.21 0.31
CA LEU A 35 -1.35 2.97 0.81
C LEU A 35 -0.99 2.11 -0.39
N LEU A 36 0.28 1.74 -0.49
CA LEU A 36 0.81 0.90 -1.57
C LEU A 36 0.99 -0.53 -1.07
N LEU A 37 0.46 -1.48 -1.82
CA LEU A 37 0.72 -2.91 -1.64
C LEU A 37 1.73 -3.37 -2.68
N ARG A 38 2.72 -4.14 -2.24
CA ARG A 38 3.73 -4.72 -3.12
C ARG A 38 4.05 -6.14 -2.71
N THR A 39 4.08 -7.02 -3.68
CA THR A 39 4.55 -8.39 -3.55
C THR A 39 6.07 -8.43 -3.69
N ILE A 40 6.76 -9.08 -2.74
CA ILE A 40 8.21 -9.25 -2.74
C ILE A 40 8.52 -10.73 -2.63
N GLU A 41 9.35 -11.25 -3.54
CA GLU A 41 9.91 -12.59 -3.44
C GLU A 41 10.87 -12.68 -2.26
N LYS A 42 10.76 -13.75 -1.47
CA LYS A 42 11.61 -14.06 -0.33
C LYS A 42 12.21 -15.44 -0.54
N GLY A 43 13.49 -15.49 -0.89
CA GLY A 43 14.13 -16.75 -1.29
C GLY A 43 13.51 -17.31 -2.57
N ASP A 44 13.60 -18.63 -2.75
CA ASP A 44 13.29 -19.28 -4.04
C ASP A 44 11.80 -19.58 -4.27
N SER A 45 10.99 -19.57 -3.21
CA SER A 45 9.58 -20.01 -3.31
C SER A 45 8.59 -19.22 -2.47
N ASP A 46 9.07 -18.43 -1.51
CA ASP A 46 8.16 -17.65 -0.68
C ASP A 46 7.90 -16.28 -1.28
N VAL A 47 6.68 -15.82 -1.08
CA VAL A 47 6.23 -14.50 -1.51
C VAL A 47 5.62 -13.79 -0.31
N GLN A 48 6.09 -12.57 -0.05
CA GLN A 48 5.62 -11.74 1.06
C GLN A 48 4.88 -10.50 0.52
N LEU A 49 3.68 -10.28 1.05
CA LEU A 49 2.95 -9.03 0.83
C LEU A 49 3.51 -7.94 1.76
N ARG A 50 3.90 -6.81 1.19
CA ARG A 50 4.32 -5.62 1.92
C ARG A 50 3.33 -4.47 1.73
N ILE A 51 3.14 -3.69 2.78
CA ILE A 51 2.35 -2.45 2.78
C ILE A 51 3.26 -1.26 3.10
N ARG A 52 3.04 -0.15 2.41
CA ARG A 52 3.73 1.12 2.66
C ARG A 52 2.75 2.29 2.60
N CYS A 53 2.90 3.22 3.53
CA CYS A 53 2.23 4.51 3.45
C CYS A 53 3.07 5.46 2.59
N VAL A 54 2.61 5.76 1.37
CA VAL A 54 3.33 6.63 0.41
C VAL A 54 3.05 8.10 0.71
N LYS A 55 1.81 8.41 1.07
CA LYS A 55 1.35 9.78 1.32
C LYS A 55 0.23 9.76 2.36
N MET A 56 0.26 10.73 3.28
CA MET A 56 -0.87 11.13 4.13
C MET A 56 -0.82 12.65 4.34
N ARG A 57 -1.68 13.39 3.64
CA ARG A 57 -1.72 14.86 3.76
C ARG A 57 -2.06 15.26 5.19
N ARG A 58 -1.29 16.21 5.74
CA ARG A 58 -1.47 16.76 7.09
C ARG A 58 -1.25 15.75 8.22
N THR A 59 -0.52 14.66 7.97
CA THR A 59 -0.21 13.65 8.99
C THR A 59 1.21 13.13 8.84
N LYS A 60 1.96 13.09 9.96
CA LYS A 60 3.27 12.44 10.00
C LYS A 60 3.07 10.92 9.89
N HIS A 61 3.83 10.27 9.03
CA HIS A 61 3.78 8.83 8.82
C HIS A 61 5.19 8.31 8.54
N GLU A 62 5.42 7.06 8.90
CA GLU A 62 6.64 6.33 8.55
C GLU A 62 6.58 5.92 7.07
N ARG A 63 7.74 5.93 6.42
CA ARG A 63 7.87 5.68 4.97
C ARG A 63 8.41 4.28 4.66
N GLU A 64 8.60 3.46 5.68
CA GLU A 64 9.10 2.10 5.58
C GLU A 64 8.05 1.16 4.98
N TYR A 65 8.51 0.02 4.47
CA TYR A 65 7.63 -1.09 4.16
C TYR A 65 7.45 -1.96 5.40
N TYR A 66 6.24 -2.50 5.55
CA TYR A 66 5.91 -3.47 6.59
C TYR A 66 5.38 -4.73 5.94
N ALA A 67 5.65 -5.89 6.55
CA ALA A 67 5.02 -7.13 6.13
C ALA A 67 3.55 -7.11 6.56
N LEU A 68 2.64 -7.42 5.62
CA LEU A 68 1.21 -7.52 5.85
C LEU A 68 0.80 -9.00 5.77
N THR A 69 0.18 -9.51 6.84
CA THR A 69 -0.35 -10.87 6.87
C THR A 69 -1.84 -10.86 7.21
N ARG A 70 -2.58 -11.87 6.74
CA ARG A 70 -3.98 -12.09 7.12
C ARG A 70 -4.14 -13.50 7.69
N ASN A 71 -4.26 -13.60 9.01
CA ASN A 71 -4.44 -14.86 9.72
C ASN A 71 -5.69 -14.77 10.59
N ASP A 72 -6.47 -15.84 10.66
CA ASP A 72 -7.67 -15.94 11.52
C ASP A 72 -8.68 -14.79 11.32
N GLY A 73 -8.78 -14.27 10.09
CA GLY A 73 -9.67 -13.17 9.74
C GLY A 73 -9.14 -11.77 10.07
N GLU A 74 -7.96 -11.65 10.67
CA GLU A 74 -7.35 -10.38 11.06
C GLU A 74 -6.18 -10.01 10.16
N PHE A 75 -6.02 -8.71 9.88
CA PHE A 75 -4.82 -8.17 9.26
C PHE A 75 -3.80 -7.78 10.33
N ARG A 76 -2.54 -8.18 10.15
CA ARG A 76 -1.43 -7.82 11.02
C ARG A 76 -0.29 -7.22 10.23
N ILE A 77 0.37 -6.24 10.83
CA ILE A 77 1.49 -5.50 10.24
C ILE A 77 2.72 -5.66 11.14
N THR A 78 3.85 -6.07 10.58
CA THR A 78 5.14 -6.15 11.29
C THR A 78 6.24 -5.45 10.50
N ARG A 79 7.31 -5.01 11.16
CA ARG A 79 8.47 -4.43 10.45
C ARG A 79 8.97 -5.42 9.42
N ALA A 80 9.11 -4.97 8.16
CA ALA A 80 9.72 -5.82 7.14
C ALA A 80 11.20 -5.99 7.50
N ILE A 81 11.62 -7.24 7.70
CA ILE A 81 13.03 -7.60 7.83
C ILE A 81 13.52 -7.85 6.41
N SER A 82 14.49 -7.07 5.97
CA SER A 82 15.26 -7.39 4.77
C SER A 82 16.40 -8.31 5.20
N GLU A 83 16.49 -9.50 4.59
CA GLU A 83 17.75 -10.27 4.59
C GLU A 83 18.75 -9.63 3.63
#